data_AF-A0A9X3UHV8-F1
#
_entry.id   AF-A0A9X3UHV8-F1
#
_cell.length_a   1.000
_cell.length_b   1.000
_cell.length_c   1.000
_cell.angle_alpha   90.00
_cell.angle_beta   90.00
_cell.angle_gamma   90.00
#
_symmetry.space_group_name_H-M   'P 1'
#
loop_
_entity.id
_entity.type
_entity.pdbx_description
1 polymer ?
#
loop_
_entity_poly.entity_id
_entity_poly.type
_entity_poly.pdbx_seq_one_letter_code
_entity_poly.pdbx_strand_id
1 'polypeptide(L)' 'MVKFTNPVEMGNEAEKDGTSGKAIAPLIETVDAQPSYFALENGRRMAAIIFEENDQARMPVISEPLYCSSECIC' A
#
# COMPACT_ATOMS: atom_id res chain seq x y z
N MET A 1 -10.15 3.98 2.00
CA MET A 1 -9.51 2.84 1.29
C MET A 1 -8.34 3.39 0.49
N VAL A 2 -7.21 2.70 0.51
CA VAL A 2 -6.12 2.97 -0.43
C VAL A 2 -5.82 1.69 -1.20
N LYS A 3 -5.69 1.81 -2.52
CA LYS A 3 -5.29 0.73 -3.42
C LYS A 3 -3.99 1.11 -4.10
N PHE A 4 -3.05 0.17 -4.18
CA PHE A 4 -1.82 0.37 -4.95
C PHE A 4 -1.48 -0.87 -5.76
N THR A 5 -0.80 -0.63 -6.88
CA THR A 5 -0.28 -1.69 -7.73
C THR A 5 1.19 -1.50 -8.02
N ASN A 6 1.88 -2.60 -8.31
CA ASN A 6 3.27 -2.55 -8.75
C ASN A 6 3.60 -3.71 -9.69
N PRO A 7 4.61 -3.54 -10.58
CA PRO A 7 5.11 -4.64 -11.40
C PRO A 7 5.50 -5.84 -10.53
N VAL A 8 5.23 -7.05 -11.01
CA VAL A 8 5.43 -8.29 -10.24
C VAL A 8 6.91 -8.45 -9.85
N GLU A 9 7.81 -8.18 -10.78
CA GLU A 9 9.25 -8.31 -10.59
C GLU A 9 9.74 -7.32 -9.51
N MET A 10 9.31 -6.06 -9.61
CA MET A 10 9.66 -5.03 -8.64
C MET A 10 9.13 -5.35 -7.24
N GLY A 11 7.87 -5.79 -7.15
CA GLY A 11 7.29 -6.21 -5.88
C GLY A 11 8.00 -7.43 -5.29
N ASN A 12 8.40 -8.40 -6.12
CA ASN A 12 9.13 -9.58 -5.64
C ASN A 12 10.52 -9.21 -5.10
N GLU A 13 11.23 -8.28 -5.73
CA GLU A 13 12.51 -7.79 -5.20
C GLU A 13 12.31 -6.99 -3.91
N ALA A 14 11.27 -6.15 -3.83
CA ALA A 14 10.93 -5.40 -2.61
C ALA A 14 10.52 -6.29 -1.42
N GLU A 15 9.91 -7.46 -1.69
CA GLU A 15 9.66 -8.47 -0.66
C GLU A 15 10.95 -9.17 -0.22
N LYS A 16 11.87 -9.48 -1.16
CA LYS A 16 13.15 -10.14 -0.86
C LYS A 16 14.09 -9.26 -0.05
N ASP A 17 14.17 -7.97 -0.36
CA ASP A 17 15.03 -7.01 0.33
C ASP A 17 14.35 -6.38 1.58
N GLY A 18 13.06 -6.70 1.79
CA GLY A 18 12.25 -6.27 2.92
C GLY A 18 11.80 -4.81 2.87
N THR A 19 11.99 -4.10 1.75
CA THR A 19 11.52 -2.72 1.57
C THR A 19 9.99 -2.62 1.51
N SER A 20 9.31 -3.64 0.97
CA SER A 20 7.84 -3.72 0.93
C SER A 20 7.22 -3.66 2.32
N GLY A 21 7.70 -4.51 3.25
CA GLY A 21 7.22 -4.52 4.64
C GLY A 21 7.50 -3.20 5.36
N LYS A 22 8.65 -2.55 5.11
CA LYS A 22 9.00 -1.24 5.71
C LYS A 22 8.10 -0.10 5.22
N ALA A 23 7.56 -0.20 4.01
CA ALA A 23 6.62 0.79 3.48
C ALA A 23 5.19 0.56 3.97
N ILE A 24 4.74 -0.71 4.01
CA ILE A 24 3.34 -1.06 4.27
C ILE A 24 3.03 -1.20 5.77
N ALA A 25 3.95 -1.74 6.58
CA ALA A 25 3.67 -1.98 8.01
C ALA A 25 3.39 -0.68 8.80
N PRO A 26 4.17 0.41 8.64
CA PRO A 26 3.88 1.67 9.33
C PRO A 26 2.54 2.27 8.90
N LEU A 27 2.15 2.07 7.64
CA LEU A 27 0.87 2.50 7.12
C LEU A 27 -0.29 1.76 7.80
N ILE A 28 -0.20 0.43 7.87
CA ILE A 28 -1.19 -0.43 8.54
C ILE A 28 -1.36 -0.01 10.00
N GLU A 29 -0.25 0.25 10.71
CA GLU A 29 -0.28 0.73 12.10
C GLU A 29 -0.90 2.13 12.22
N THR A 30 -0.57 3.05 11.30
CA THR A 30 -1.05 4.45 11.33
C THR A 30 -2.56 4.56 11.18
N VAL A 31 -3.17 3.66 10.40
CA VAL A 31 -4.58 3.71 10.05
C VAL A 31 -5.43 2.65 10.78
N ASP A 32 -4.82 1.87 11.67
CA ASP A 32 -5.46 0.72 12.35
C ASP A 32 -6.25 -0.15 11.37
N ALA A 33 -5.56 -0.59 10.30
CA ALA A 33 -6.23 -1.23 9.17
C ALA A 33 -6.91 -2.53 9.60
N GLN A 34 -8.19 -2.67 9.24
CA GLN A 34 -9.00 -3.83 9.64
C GLN A 34 -8.79 -5.01 8.66
N PRO A 35 -9.15 -4.91 7.36
CA PRO A 35 -8.69 -5.88 6.37
C PRO A 35 -7.67 -5.28 5.36
N SER A 36 -6.65 -6.07 5.06
CA SER A 36 -5.76 -5.89 3.91
C SER A 36 -5.94 -7.04 2.92
N TYR A 37 -6.13 -6.71 1.65
CA TYR A 37 -6.29 -7.68 0.57
C TYR A 37 -5.10 -7.58 -0.39
N PHE A 38 -4.54 -8.73 -0.75
CA PHE A 38 -3.47 -8.82 -1.73
C PHE A 38 -3.93 -9.70 -2.89
N ALA A 39 -3.78 -9.21 -4.12
CA ALA A 39 -4.26 -9.88 -5.32
C ALA A 39 -3.39 -9.55 -6.54
N LEU A 40 -3.73 -10.15 -7.69
CA LEU A 40 -3.20 -9.74 -9.00
C LEU A 40 -4.26 -8.92 -9.73
N GLU A 41 -3.86 -7.77 -10.26
CA GLU A 41 -4.70 -6.89 -11.08
C GLU A 41 -3.94 -6.55 -12.36
N ASN A 42 -4.48 -6.91 -13.53
CA ASN A 42 -3.87 -6.61 -14.85
C ASN A 42 -2.39 -7.03 -14.98
N GLY A 43 -2.02 -8.19 -14.44
CA GLY A 43 -0.64 -8.69 -14.46
C GLY A 43 0.31 -7.97 -13.50
N ARG A 44 -0.23 -7.18 -12.57
CA ARG A 44 0.51 -6.46 -11.53
C ARG A 44 0.15 -7.01 -10.16
N ARG A 45 1.03 -6.88 -9.18
CA ARG A 45 0.68 -7.10 -7.78
C ARG A 45 -0.20 -5.94 -7.33
N MET A 46 -1.23 -6.25 -6.55
CA MET A 46 -2.18 -5.28 -6.04
C MET A 46 -2.37 -5.50 -4.54
N ALA A 47 -2.47 -4.40 -3.81
CA ALA A 47 -2.90 -4.41 -2.43
C ALA A 47 -4.00 -3.36 -2.22
N ALA A 48 -5.01 -3.72 -1.43
CA ALA A 48 -6.06 -2.81 -0.99
C ALA A 48 -6.13 -2.83 0.54
N ILE A 49 -5.96 -1.66 1.15
CA ILE A 49 -6.00 -1.47 2.60
C ILE A 49 -7.29 -0.70 2.93
N ILE A 50 -8.14 -1.32 3.74
CA ILE A 50 -9.40 -0.72 4.19
C ILE A 50 -9.25 -0.27 5.63
N PHE A 51 -9.59 0.99 5.87
CA PHE A 51 -9.54 1.65 7.16
C PHE A 51 -10.59 2.73 7.20
N GLU A 52 -10.97 3.12 8.41
CA GLU A 52 -11.86 4.25 8.68
C GLU A 52 -11.01 5.51 8.88
N GLU A 53 -11.32 6.57 8.13
CA GLU A 53 -10.67 7.87 8.30
C GLU A 53 -11.75 8.95 8.19
N ASN A 54 -11.81 9.80 9.21
CA ASN A 54 -12.81 10.86 9.35
C ASN A 54 -12.22 12.24 9.01
N ASP A 55 -10.90 12.35 8.89
CA ASP A 55 -10.20 13.56 8.47
C ASP A 55 -9.52 13.36 7.11
N GLN A 56 -10.13 13.92 6.05
CA GLN A 56 -9.59 13.86 4.69
C GLN A 56 -8.21 14.51 4.55
N ALA A 57 -7.84 15.45 5.44
CA ALA A 57 -6.52 16.09 5.41
C ALA A 57 -5.37 15.12 5.73
N ARG A 58 -5.67 13.95 6.29
CA ARG A 58 -4.68 12.90 6.58
C ARG A 58 -4.34 12.02 5.38
N MET A 59 -5.12 12.09 4.29
CA MET A 59 -4.89 11.25 3.11
C MET A 59 -3.48 11.38 2.52
N PRO A 60 -2.84 12.57 2.42
CA PRO A 60 -1.46 12.67 1.97
C PRO A 60 -0.47 11.90 2.85
N VAL A 61 -0.63 11.95 4.18
CA VAL A 61 0.23 11.21 5.12
C VAL A 61 0.13 9.69 4.89
N ILE A 62 -1.06 9.23 4.50
CA ILE A 62 -1.38 7.83 4.22
C ILE A 62 -0.87 7.41 2.83
N SER A 63 -1.05 8.22 1.80
CA SER A 63 -0.74 7.85 0.40
C SER A 63 0.71 8.14 -0.01
N GLU A 64 1.37 9.18 0.52
CA GLU A 64 2.74 9.57 0.17
C GLU A 64 3.78 8.46 0.34
N PRO A 65 3.78 7.68 1.45
CA PRO A 65 4.72 6.56 1.59
C PRO A 65 4.57 5.50 0.49
N LEU A 66 3.35 5.34 -0.04
CA LEU A 66 3.06 4.39 -1.10
C LEU A 66 3.49 4.91 -2.48
N TYR A 67 3.39 6.21 -2.76
CA TYR A 67 3.89 6.79 -4.02
C TYR A 67 5.39 6.63 -4.21
N CYS A 68 6.16 6.67 -3.11
CA CYS A 68 7.60 6.52 -3.15
C CYS A 68 8.05 5.07 -3.43
N SER A 69 7.18 4.09 -3.18
CA SER A 69 7.49 2.65 -3.26
C SER A 69 6.67 1.87 -4.31
N SER A 70 5.57 2.44 -4.80
CA SER A 70 4.59 1.78 -5.67
C SER A 70 3.75 2.79 -6.47
N GLU A 71 3.00 2.31 -7.47
CA GLU A 71 2.01 3.13 -8.16
C GLU A 71 0.68 3.07 -7.37
N CYS A 72 0.43 4.09 -6.56
CA CYS A 72 -0.82 4.22 -5.80
C CYS A 72 -1.95 4.80 -6.68
N ILE A 73 -3.13 4.18 -6.60
CA ILE A 73 -4.36 4.60 -7.27
C ILE A 73 -5.34 5.03 -6.17
N CYS A 74 -5.46 6.34 -5.95
CA CYS A 74 -6.40 6.92 -4.98
C CYS A 74 -7.86 6.74 -5.38
#